data_AF-A0A4Q2ZR45-F1
#
_entry.id   AF-A0A4Q2ZR45-F1
#
_cell.length_a   1.000
_cell.length_b   1.000
_cell.length_c   1.000
_cell.angle_alpha   90.00
_cell.angle_beta   90.00
_cell.angle_gamma   90.00
#
_symmetry.space_group_name_H-M   'P 1'
#
loop_
_entity.id
_entity.type
_entity.pdbx_description
1 polymer ?
#
loop_
_entity_poly.entity_id
_entity_poly.type
_entity_poly.pdbx_seq_one_letter_code
_entity_poly.pdbx_strand_id
1 'polypeptide(L)'
;MATTFDKAQELNLDPAIYGTFAEIGAGQETANWFFRASGSAGMVAKSISAYDMTMSDAIYGKSDRYVSRQRLQQMLDHEYAILLERLGPKRGKTTTFFSLCNTVRARGYQDTGECHGWVGLRFQLKPGDPPSDIFIHVRLLDDETQEQKQALGVVGVNLIHAAFRHRGHLGRFVSSLVENLRPGQVEVDMLKFHGHGYGFFDNRLCSLALVEAGLTEAAMFRPDGEVVQAAEALYKKPILLLRGSFDPVTKLHLQMLEQARGVFSSALEPGEEAIELCEMTMSNLLRGSAVDHVDFIDRCDALQALGKT
;
A
#
# COMPACT_ATOMS: atom_id res chain seq x y z
N MET A 1 11.41 15.99 -14.87
CA MET A 1 10.42 15.35 -14.00
C MET A 1 9.87 16.44 -13.09
N ALA A 2 8.55 16.47 -12.84
CA ALA A 2 7.94 17.49 -11.97
C ALA A 2 8.41 17.29 -10.52
N THR A 3 8.79 18.37 -9.85
CA THR A 3 9.18 18.31 -8.43
C THR A 3 7.96 18.02 -7.55
N THR A 4 8.17 17.61 -6.30
CA THR A 4 7.07 17.42 -5.34
C THR A 4 6.25 18.69 -5.16
N PHE A 5 6.91 19.85 -5.19
CA PHE A 5 6.26 21.16 -5.13
C PHE A 5 5.36 21.39 -6.36
N ASP A 6 5.87 21.11 -7.57
CA ASP A 6 5.09 21.27 -8.80
C ASP A 6 3.84 20.38 -8.81
N LYS A 7 3.99 19.10 -8.38
CA LYS A 7 2.86 18.16 -8.27
C LYS A 7 1.81 18.66 -7.28
N ALA A 8 2.24 19.14 -6.10
CA ALA A 8 1.34 19.68 -5.09
C ALA A 8 0.63 20.96 -5.57
N GLN A 9 1.35 21.84 -6.25
CA GLN A 9 0.79 23.07 -6.81
C GLN A 9 -0.22 22.78 -7.93
N GLU A 10 0.11 21.86 -8.85
CA GLU A 10 -0.79 21.42 -9.92
C GLU A 10 -2.12 20.90 -9.35
N LEU A 11 -2.07 20.06 -8.31
CA LEU A 11 -3.25 19.52 -7.65
C LEU A 11 -4.03 20.60 -6.88
N ASN A 12 -3.36 21.55 -6.21
CA ASN A 12 -4.02 22.66 -5.52
C ASN A 12 -4.82 23.56 -6.47
N LEU A 13 -4.36 23.69 -7.72
CA LEU A 13 -4.98 24.53 -8.74
C LEU A 13 -6.09 23.81 -9.53
N ASP A 14 -6.26 22.50 -9.34
CA ASP A 14 -7.32 21.72 -9.98
C ASP A 14 -8.65 21.90 -9.23
N PRO A 15 -9.63 22.64 -9.79
CA PRO A 15 -10.88 22.94 -9.09
C PRO A 15 -11.77 21.71 -8.88
N ALA A 16 -11.49 20.60 -9.58
CA ALA A 16 -12.25 19.36 -9.43
C ALA A 16 -11.79 18.54 -8.23
N ILE A 17 -10.57 18.70 -7.74
CA ILE A 17 -10.01 17.83 -6.68
C ILE A 17 -10.14 18.51 -5.33
N TYR A 18 -10.72 17.82 -4.35
CA TYR A 18 -10.83 18.34 -3.00
C TYR A 18 -10.89 17.25 -1.95
N GLY A 19 -10.23 17.44 -0.81
CA GLY A 19 -10.15 16.34 0.14
C GLY A 19 -9.58 16.66 1.49
N THR A 20 -9.50 15.61 2.29
CA THR A 20 -9.00 15.66 3.67
C THR A 20 -7.71 14.88 3.83
N PHE A 21 -6.93 15.28 4.83
CA PHE A 21 -5.72 14.59 5.26
C PHE A 21 -5.88 14.19 6.73
N ALA A 22 -5.66 12.92 7.05
CA ALA A 22 -5.60 12.44 8.43
C ALA A 22 -4.33 11.62 8.63
N GLU A 23 -3.35 12.20 9.33
CA GLU A 23 -2.02 11.64 9.42
C GLU A 23 -1.64 11.34 10.88
N ILE A 24 -1.20 10.11 11.17
CA ILE A 24 -0.86 9.67 12.54
C ILE A 24 0.54 9.07 12.57
N GLY A 25 1.34 9.52 13.54
CA GLY A 25 2.62 8.92 13.93
C GLY A 25 3.86 9.44 13.19
N ALA A 26 3.71 10.08 12.02
CA ALA A 26 4.82 10.63 11.24
C ALA A 26 4.63 12.10 10.82
N GLY A 27 3.87 12.86 11.60
CA GLY A 27 3.56 14.27 11.34
C GLY A 27 2.50 14.42 10.25
N GLN A 28 2.24 15.67 9.85
CA GLN A 28 1.30 16.02 8.78
C GLN A 28 2.06 16.46 7.52
N GLU A 29 3.11 15.73 7.15
CA GLU A 29 4.03 16.16 6.11
C GLU A 29 3.41 16.12 4.71
N THR A 30 2.42 15.25 4.47
CA THR A 30 1.71 15.26 3.18
C THR A 30 0.90 16.55 3.05
N ALA A 31 0.08 16.88 4.06
CA ALA A 31 -0.69 18.12 4.05
C ALA A 31 0.21 19.38 4.01
N ASN A 32 1.36 19.33 4.70
CA ASN A 32 2.36 20.39 4.73
C ASN A 32 2.86 20.77 3.32
N TRP A 33 3.08 19.79 2.43
CA TRP A 33 3.44 20.07 1.03
C TRP A 33 2.38 20.90 0.30
N PHE A 34 1.10 20.56 0.48
CA PHE A 34 0.01 21.31 -0.13
C PHE A 34 -0.13 22.71 0.46
N PHE A 35 0.12 22.90 1.75
CA PHE A 35 0.15 24.25 2.35
C PHE A 35 1.30 25.10 1.80
N ARG A 36 2.48 24.51 1.58
CA ARG A 36 3.66 25.21 1.03
C ARG A 36 3.49 25.59 -0.44
N ALA A 37 2.80 24.78 -1.24
CA ALA A 37 2.63 24.98 -2.68
C ALA A 37 1.72 26.17 -3.08
N SER A 38 1.11 26.86 -2.10
CA SER A 38 0.09 27.90 -2.28
C SER A 38 -1.18 27.38 -2.99
N GLY A 39 -2.29 28.11 -2.90
CA GLY A 39 -3.57 27.67 -3.47
C GLY A 39 -4.24 26.50 -2.72
N SER A 40 -3.75 26.14 -1.53
CA SER A 40 -4.27 25.01 -0.74
C SER A 40 -5.76 25.09 -0.42
N ALA A 41 -6.33 26.30 -0.30
CA ALA A 41 -7.77 26.50 -0.15
C ALA A 41 -8.59 25.94 -1.33
N GLY A 42 -7.96 25.70 -2.48
CA GLY A 42 -8.55 25.09 -3.67
C GLY A 42 -8.73 23.57 -3.59
N MET A 43 -8.00 22.89 -2.68
CA MET A 43 -7.97 21.42 -2.58
C MET A 43 -8.17 20.90 -1.14
N VAL A 44 -7.62 21.56 -0.12
CA VAL A 44 -7.57 21.07 1.25
C VAL A 44 -8.83 21.48 2.01
N ALA A 45 -9.71 20.51 2.29
CA ALA A 45 -10.91 20.68 3.11
C ALA A 45 -10.59 20.74 4.61
N LYS A 46 -9.75 19.79 5.07
CA LYS A 46 -9.41 19.56 6.47
C LYS A 46 -8.10 18.80 6.54
N SER A 47 -7.27 19.12 7.52
CA SER A 47 -6.13 18.28 7.91
C SER A 47 -6.20 18.02 9.43
N ILE A 48 -5.98 16.78 9.86
CA ILE A 48 -6.03 16.37 11.27
C ILE A 48 -4.89 15.40 11.61
N SER A 49 -4.45 15.44 12.86
CA SER A 49 -3.56 14.44 13.43
C SER A 49 -3.99 14.07 14.84
N ALA A 50 -4.32 12.79 15.06
CA ALA A 50 -4.77 12.26 16.34
C ALA A 50 -3.68 11.37 16.95
N TYR A 51 -2.67 12.01 17.56
CA TYR A 51 -1.49 11.32 18.11
C TYR A 51 -1.75 10.51 19.38
N ASP A 52 -2.59 11.02 20.27
CA ASP A 52 -2.94 10.33 21.50
C ASP A 52 -3.87 9.15 21.20
N MET A 53 -3.60 7.98 21.78
CA MET A 53 -4.38 6.77 21.53
C MET A 53 -5.84 6.93 21.96
N THR A 54 -6.11 7.62 23.08
CA THR A 54 -7.48 7.85 23.56
C THR A 54 -8.23 8.77 22.61
N MET A 55 -7.57 9.83 22.14
CA MET A 55 -8.14 10.73 21.13
C MET A 55 -8.38 10.02 19.80
N SER A 56 -7.42 9.23 19.32
CA SER A 56 -7.57 8.43 18.11
C SER A 56 -8.73 7.43 18.24
N ASP A 57 -8.87 6.76 19.38
CA ASP A 57 -9.95 5.82 19.63
C ASP A 57 -11.32 6.49 19.71
N ALA A 58 -11.39 7.70 20.28
CA ALA A 58 -12.62 8.48 20.34
C ALA A 58 -13.10 8.93 18.95
N ILE A 59 -12.17 9.16 18.02
CA ILE A 59 -12.48 9.60 16.64
C ILE A 59 -12.74 8.40 15.72
N TYR A 60 -11.85 7.40 15.72
CA TYR A 60 -11.83 6.32 14.73
C TYR A 60 -12.28 4.96 15.27
N GLY A 61 -12.63 4.86 16.56
CA GLY A 61 -12.94 3.60 17.23
C GLY A 61 -11.69 2.85 17.70
N LYS A 62 -11.86 1.72 18.38
CA LYS A 62 -10.72 0.92 18.87
C LYS A 62 -10.08 0.10 17.74
N SER A 63 -8.78 -0.17 17.87
CA SER A 63 -8.04 -1.10 17.01
C SER A 63 -7.05 -1.92 17.85
N ASP A 64 -6.88 -3.20 17.51
CA ASP A 64 -5.93 -4.09 18.17
C ASP A 64 -4.48 -3.68 17.90
N ARG A 65 -4.21 -3.18 16.68
CA ARG A 65 -2.92 -2.62 16.25
C ARG A 65 -3.14 -1.24 15.64
N TYR A 66 -2.41 -0.25 16.14
CA TYR A 66 -2.56 1.13 15.67
C TYR A 66 -1.88 1.36 14.33
N VAL A 67 -0.72 0.74 14.08
CA VAL A 67 -0.10 0.71 12.75
C VAL A 67 -0.55 -0.57 12.07
N SER A 68 -1.67 -0.49 11.35
CA SER A 68 -2.29 -1.62 10.65
C SER A 68 -3.21 -1.15 9.54
N ARG A 69 -3.48 -2.04 8.57
CA ARG A 69 -4.49 -1.82 7.53
C ARG A 69 -5.89 -1.57 8.10
N GLN A 70 -6.24 -2.26 9.20
CA GLN A 70 -7.54 -2.09 9.86
C GLN A 70 -7.71 -0.66 10.40
N ARG A 71 -6.70 -0.13 11.09
CA ARG A 71 -6.74 1.25 11.58
C ARG A 71 -6.85 2.24 10.41
N LEU A 72 -6.06 2.04 9.36
CA LEU A 72 -6.12 2.89 8.16
C LEU A 72 -7.53 2.91 7.56
N GLN A 73 -8.19 1.75 7.46
CA GLN A 73 -9.54 1.63 6.94
C GLN A 73 -10.55 2.42 7.78
N GLN A 74 -10.48 2.30 9.12
CA GLN A 74 -11.35 3.07 10.03
C GLN A 74 -11.20 4.58 9.84
N MET A 75 -9.95 5.05 9.65
CA MET A 75 -9.67 6.45 9.37
C MET A 75 -10.30 6.89 8.05
N LEU A 76 -10.08 6.13 6.96
CA LEU A 76 -10.64 6.43 5.65
C LEU A 76 -12.18 6.45 5.66
N ASP A 77 -12.80 5.49 6.35
CA ASP A 77 -14.26 5.41 6.49
C ASP A 77 -14.81 6.67 7.19
N HIS A 78 -14.21 7.04 8.33
CA HIS A 78 -14.64 8.20 9.11
C HIS A 78 -14.42 9.53 8.37
N GLU A 79 -13.20 9.76 7.89
CA GLU A 79 -12.79 11.04 7.30
C GLU A 79 -13.51 11.32 5.99
N TYR A 80 -13.68 10.30 5.15
CA TYR A 80 -14.37 10.43 3.89
C TYR A 80 -15.89 10.60 4.08
N ALA A 81 -16.50 9.90 5.05
CA ALA A 81 -17.92 10.08 5.35
C ALA A 81 -18.24 11.52 5.80
N ILE A 82 -17.44 12.08 6.71
CA ILE A 82 -17.60 13.47 7.15
C ILE A 82 -17.43 14.46 5.99
N LEU A 83 -16.44 14.22 5.12
CA LEU A 83 -16.20 15.06 3.95
C LEU A 83 -17.44 15.11 3.04
N LEU A 84 -18.02 13.94 2.73
CA LEU A 84 -19.23 13.84 1.91
C LEU A 84 -20.45 14.46 2.59
N GLU A 85 -20.65 14.19 3.88
CA GLU A 85 -21.77 14.76 4.66
C GLU A 85 -21.75 16.29 4.62
N ARG A 86 -20.57 16.89 4.84
CA ARG A 86 -20.44 18.34 5.00
C ARG A 86 -20.36 19.09 3.68
N LEU A 87 -19.67 18.54 2.68
CA LEU A 87 -19.37 19.25 1.43
C LEU A 87 -20.11 18.69 0.21
N GLY A 88 -20.61 17.46 0.27
CA GLY A 88 -21.36 16.80 -0.80
C GLY A 88 -22.52 17.66 -1.33
N PRO A 89 -23.44 18.19 -0.49
CA PRO A 89 -24.57 18.98 -0.96
C PRO A 89 -24.19 20.23 -1.75
N LYS A 90 -23.06 20.86 -1.41
CA LYS A 90 -22.62 22.13 -2.02
C LYS A 90 -21.68 21.92 -3.21
N ARG A 91 -20.81 20.91 -3.18
CA ARG A 91 -19.71 20.75 -4.15
C ARG A 91 -19.71 19.42 -4.92
N GLY A 92 -20.47 18.43 -4.47
CA GLY A 92 -20.41 17.06 -4.99
C GLY A 92 -20.80 16.88 -6.46
N LYS A 93 -21.45 17.88 -7.09
CA LYS A 93 -21.77 17.85 -8.54
C LYS A 93 -20.56 18.15 -9.42
N THR A 94 -19.56 18.85 -8.92
CA THR A 94 -18.41 19.35 -9.70
C THR A 94 -17.07 18.91 -9.14
N THR A 95 -17.04 18.37 -7.93
CA THR A 95 -15.83 18.00 -7.21
C THR A 95 -15.75 16.48 -7.05
N THR A 96 -14.61 15.92 -7.41
CA THR A 96 -14.14 14.60 -6.99
C THR A 96 -13.51 14.70 -5.61
N PHE A 97 -14.16 14.09 -4.63
CA PHE A 97 -13.65 14.07 -3.27
C PHE A 97 -12.55 13.03 -3.06
N PHE A 98 -11.61 13.31 -2.15
CA PHE A 98 -10.66 12.34 -1.64
C PHE A 98 -10.44 12.46 -0.13
N SER A 99 -9.97 11.39 0.50
CA SER A 99 -9.41 11.38 1.84
C SER A 99 -8.10 10.60 1.81
N LEU A 100 -7.00 11.25 2.16
CA LEU A 100 -5.72 10.59 2.40
C LEU A 100 -5.58 10.36 3.90
N CYS A 101 -5.34 9.11 4.27
CA CYS A 101 -5.07 8.72 5.65
C CYS A 101 -3.71 8.02 5.73
N ASN A 102 -2.99 8.18 6.84
CA ASN A 102 -1.86 7.32 7.15
C ASN A 102 -1.82 6.95 8.63
N THR A 103 -1.28 5.77 8.91
CA THR A 103 -0.91 5.34 10.26
C THR A 103 0.47 4.71 10.20
N VAL A 104 1.44 5.36 10.85
CA VAL A 104 2.86 5.08 10.64
C VAL A 104 3.62 5.08 11.95
N ARG A 105 4.57 4.17 12.08
CA ARG A 105 5.61 4.17 13.10
C ARG A 105 6.87 4.83 12.54
N ALA A 106 7.02 6.13 12.73
CA ALA A 106 8.30 6.81 12.48
C ALA A 106 9.27 6.58 13.66
N ARG A 107 10.55 6.82 13.42
CA ARG A 107 11.61 6.59 14.43
C ARG A 107 11.34 7.42 15.67
N GLY A 108 11.27 6.76 16.82
CA GLY A 108 11.20 7.40 18.13
C GLY A 108 12.57 7.81 18.67
N TYR A 109 12.57 8.54 19.79
CA TYR A 109 13.79 8.79 20.55
C TYR A 109 14.34 7.48 21.12
N GLN A 110 15.62 7.18 20.85
CA GLN A 110 16.27 5.92 21.25
C GLN A 110 15.60 4.65 20.70
N ASP A 111 14.92 4.77 19.56
CA ASP A 111 14.22 3.66 18.92
C ASP A 111 15.09 2.98 17.86
N THR A 112 15.25 1.66 17.95
CA THR A 112 15.96 0.82 16.97
C THR A 112 15.03 -0.13 16.21
N GLY A 113 13.72 -0.10 16.49
CA GLY A 113 12.74 -0.95 15.82
C GLY A 113 12.52 -0.59 14.35
N GLU A 114 11.82 -1.43 13.60
CA GLU A 114 11.50 -1.14 12.19
C GLU A 114 10.54 0.06 12.05
N CYS A 115 10.81 0.95 11.09
CA CYS A 115 9.91 2.06 10.77
C CYS A 115 9.11 1.74 9.51
N HIS A 116 7.79 1.76 9.63
CA HIS A 116 6.90 1.36 8.56
C HIS A 116 5.50 1.93 8.80
N GLY A 117 4.63 1.82 7.81
CA GLY A 117 3.25 2.24 7.98
C GLY A 117 2.38 2.03 6.77
N TRP A 118 1.09 2.26 7.00
CA TRP A 118 0.05 2.16 5.99
C TRP A 118 -0.36 3.56 5.53
N VAL A 119 -0.41 3.78 4.22
CA VAL A 119 -0.95 4.99 3.60
C VAL A 119 -2.11 4.60 2.70
N GLY A 120 -3.22 5.31 2.82
CA GLY A 120 -4.45 5.03 2.10
C GLY A 120 -5.00 6.27 1.43
N LEU A 121 -5.55 6.09 0.24
CA LEU A 121 -6.27 7.12 -0.48
C LEU A 121 -7.65 6.58 -0.88
N ARG A 122 -8.70 7.14 -0.28
CA ARG A 122 -10.08 6.94 -0.72
C ARG A 122 -10.49 8.10 -1.60
N PHE A 123 -10.99 7.86 -2.80
CA PHE A 123 -11.29 8.94 -3.74
C PHE A 123 -12.35 8.58 -4.77
N GLN A 124 -12.91 9.61 -5.42
CA GLN A 124 -13.83 9.46 -6.54
C GLN A 124 -13.09 9.52 -7.88
N LEU A 125 -13.49 8.67 -8.82
CA LEU A 125 -13.01 8.77 -10.20
C LEU A 125 -13.66 9.95 -10.92
N LYS A 126 -14.96 10.14 -10.76
CA LYS A 126 -15.75 11.28 -11.23
C LYS A 126 -16.63 11.83 -10.10
N PRO A 127 -17.07 13.10 -10.17
CA PRO A 127 -17.96 13.66 -9.16
C PRO A 127 -19.20 12.80 -8.96
N GLY A 128 -19.45 12.39 -7.71
CA GLY A 128 -20.60 11.55 -7.35
C GLY A 128 -20.41 10.04 -7.48
N ASP A 129 -19.29 9.56 -8.03
CA ASP A 129 -19.01 8.12 -8.08
C ASP A 129 -18.89 7.52 -6.66
N PRO A 130 -19.25 6.24 -6.47
CA PRO A 130 -18.84 5.50 -5.29
C PRO A 130 -17.31 5.49 -5.15
N PRO A 131 -16.78 5.47 -3.92
CA PRO A 131 -15.34 5.60 -3.70
C PRO A 131 -14.56 4.40 -4.26
N SER A 132 -13.31 4.69 -4.59
CA SER A 132 -12.25 3.71 -4.80
C SER A 132 -11.15 3.94 -3.78
N ASP A 133 -10.50 2.87 -3.36
CA ASP A 133 -9.44 2.90 -2.36
C ASP A 133 -8.12 2.43 -2.99
N ILE A 134 -7.04 3.11 -2.63
CA ILE A 134 -5.66 2.68 -2.88
C ILE A 134 -5.00 2.54 -1.53
N PHE A 135 -4.42 1.38 -1.26
CA PHE A 135 -3.63 1.10 -0.08
C PHE A 135 -2.20 0.84 -0.48
N ILE A 136 -1.27 1.48 0.22
CA ILE A 136 0.15 1.11 0.17
C ILE A 136 0.65 0.85 1.57
N HIS A 137 1.61 -0.06 1.67
CA HIS A 137 2.47 -0.16 2.83
C HIS A 137 3.86 0.33 2.45
N VAL A 138 4.51 1.02 3.39
CA VAL A 138 5.83 1.61 3.18
C VAL A 138 6.75 1.27 4.34
N ARG A 139 8.03 1.06 4.03
CA ARG A 139 9.12 1.00 5.03
C ARG A 139 9.96 2.25 4.89
N LEU A 140 10.26 2.87 6.04
CA LEU A 140 11.03 4.11 6.13
C LEU A 140 12.45 3.76 6.56
N LEU A 141 13.39 3.92 5.65
CA LEU A 141 14.73 3.35 5.76
C LEU A 141 15.79 4.36 6.21
N ASP A 142 15.50 5.66 6.18
CA ASP A 142 16.37 6.68 6.76
C ASP A 142 16.47 6.50 8.29
N ASP A 143 17.63 6.79 8.87
CA ASP A 143 17.87 6.68 10.32
C ASP A 143 17.20 7.81 11.11
N GLU A 144 17.10 9.00 10.52
CA GLU A 144 16.61 10.18 11.21
C GLU A 144 15.09 10.36 11.05
N THR A 145 14.38 10.56 12.17
CA THR A 145 12.92 10.75 12.17
C THR A 145 12.49 11.86 11.21
N GLN A 146 13.25 12.96 11.12
CA GLN A 146 12.88 14.09 10.27
C GLN A 146 12.95 13.74 8.78
N GLU A 147 13.93 12.94 8.37
CA GLU A 147 14.07 12.47 6.98
C GLU A 147 12.95 11.50 6.64
N GLN A 148 12.63 10.57 7.54
CA GLN A 148 11.51 9.64 7.38
C GLN A 148 10.17 10.35 7.18
N LYS A 149 9.90 11.40 7.99
CA LYS A 149 8.68 12.22 7.86
C LYS A 149 8.62 12.95 6.53
N GLN A 150 9.74 13.56 6.10
CA GLN A 150 9.82 14.25 4.82
C GLN A 150 9.59 13.30 3.64
N ALA A 151 10.21 12.11 3.68
CA ALA A 151 10.06 11.09 2.67
C ALA A 151 8.60 10.61 2.58
N LEU A 152 7.97 10.34 3.72
CA LEU A 152 6.54 9.98 3.78
C LEU A 152 5.64 11.07 3.18
N GLY A 153 5.93 12.34 3.46
CA GLY A 153 5.18 13.46 2.87
C GLY A 153 5.28 13.49 1.34
N VAL A 154 6.46 13.22 0.79
CA VAL A 154 6.67 13.10 -0.67
C VAL A 154 5.87 11.91 -1.23
N VAL A 155 5.91 10.75 -0.57
CA VAL A 155 5.11 9.57 -0.96
C VAL A 155 3.62 9.90 -0.98
N GLY A 156 3.10 10.60 0.03
CA GLY A 156 1.70 11.01 0.08
C GLY A 156 1.29 11.92 -1.09
N VAL A 157 2.14 12.89 -1.45
CA VAL A 157 1.91 13.76 -2.63
C VAL A 157 1.94 12.93 -3.91
N ASN A 158 2.95 12.06 -4.06
CA ASN A 158 3.09 11.20 -5.23
C ASN A 158 1.89 10.25 -5.38
N LEU A 159 1.39 9.67 -4.29
CA LEU A 159 0.22 8.78 -4.28
C LEU A 159 -1.03 9.52 -4.79
N ILE A 160 -1.31 10.71 -4.28
CA ILE A 160 -2.45 11.52 -4.75
C ILE A 160 -2.26 11.88 -6.22
N HIS A 161 -1.08 12.37 -6.60
CA HIS A 161 -0.80 12.75 -7.99
C HIS A 161 -0.98 11.57 -8.94
N ALA A 162 -0.41 10.41 -8.61
CA ALA A 162 -0.53 9.19 -9.41
C ALA A 162 -2.00 8.74 -9.56
N ALA A 163 -2.79 8.81 -8.48
CA ALA A 163 -4.20 8.43 -8.48
C ALA A 163 -5.06 9.31 -9.42
N PHE A 164 -4.70 10.58 -9.59
CA PHE A 164 -5.43 11.51 -10.46
C PHE A 164 -4.83 11.67 -11.87
N ARG A 165 -3.53 11.42 -12.07
CA ARG A 165 -2.81 11.71 -13.33
C ARG A 165 -2.25 10.49 -14.05
N HIS A 166 -2.16 9.34 -13.38
CA HIS A 166 -1.58 8.11 -13.95
C HIS A 166 -2.57 6.94 -13.98
N ARG A 167 -3.87 7.26 -14.04
CA ARG A 167 -4.97 6.30 -14.17
C ARG A 167 -4.78 5.47 -15.45
N GLY A 168 -4.93 4.15 -15.33
CA GLY A 168 -4.80 3.22 -16.46
C GLY A 168 -3.36 2.91 -16.88
N HIS A 169 -2.34 3.45 -16.19
CA HIS A 169 -0.93 3.22 -16.50
C HIS A 169 -0.17 2.70 -15.27
N LEU A 170 -0.34 1.42 -14.94
CA LEU A 170 0.20 0.81 -13.71
C LEU A 170 1.71 1.01 -13.53
N GLY A 171 2.53 0.73 -14.54
CA GLY A 171 3.99 0.93 -14.43
C GLY A 171 4.38 2.39 -14.18
N ARG A 172 3.63 3.35 -14.75
CA ARG A 172 3.85 4.78 -14.50
C ARG A 172 3.38 5.18 -13.10
N PHE A 173 2.22 4.67 -12.67
CA PHE A 173 1.72 4.86 -11.31
C PHE A 173 2.76 4.40 -10.29
N VAL A 174 3.24 3.16 -10.43
CA VAL A 174 4.19 2.53 -9.50
C VAL A 174 5.51 3.30 -9.44
N SER A 175 6.15 3.53 -10.59
CA SER A 175 7.41 4.30 -10.64
C SER A 175 7.28 5.72 -10.08
N SER A 176 6.09 6.34 -10.19
CA SER A 176 5.86 7.70 -9.69
C SER A 176 5.81 7.82 -8.16
N LEU A 177 5.57 6.72 -7.43
CA LEU A 177 5.38 6.73 -5.97
C LEU A 177 6.62 7.23 -5.21
N VAL A 178 7.81 6.97 -5.75
CA VAL A 178 9.11 7.34 -5.13
C VAL A 178 9.84 8.44 -5.88
N GLU A 179 9.19 9.13 -6.82
CA GLU A 179 9.82 10.26 -7.50
C GLU A 179 10.16 11.37 -6.52
N ASN A 180 11.31 12.02 -6.73
CA ASN A 180 11.89 13.03 -5.84
C ASN A 180 12.34 12.49 -4.47
N LEU A 181 12.51 11.17 -4.32
CA LEU A 181 13.21 10.55 -3.20
C LEU A 181 14.59 10.05 -3.64
N ARG A 182 15.54 10.00 -2.69
CA ARG A 182 16.82 9.33 -2.90
C ARG A 182 16.59 7.81 -2.91
N PRO A 183 17.33 7.05 -3.74
CA PRO A 183 17.27 5.59 -3.69
C PRO A 183 17.53 5.07 -2.28
N GLY A 184 16.70 4.12 -1.83
CA GLY A 184 16.83 3.49 -0.51
C GLY A 184 16.29 4.30 0.67
N GLN A 185 15.56 5.41 0.47
CA GLN A 185 14.86 6.10 1.57
C GLN A 185 13.56 5.42 1.98
N VAL A 186 12.83 4.89 0.98
CA VAL A 186 11.51 4.28 1.15
C VAL A 186 11.44 3.03 0.31
N GLU A 187 10.92 1.97 0.91
CA GLU A 187 10.45 0.77 0.21
C GLU A 187 8.92 0.82 0.14
N VAL A 188 8.33 0.50 -1.01
CA VAL A 188 6.88 0.29 -1.15
C VAL A 188 6.66 -1.21 -1.37
N ASP A 189 6.33 -1.93 -0.30
CA ASP A 189 6.28 -3.40 -0.23
C ASP A 189 4.86 -3.96 -0.42
N MET A 190 3.84 -3.10 -0.51
CA MET A 190 2.47 -3.49 -0.83
C MET A 190 1.76 -2.37 -1.57
N LEU A 191 0.99 -2.73 -2.61
CA LEU A 191 0.09 -1.85 -3.34
C LEU A 191 -1.18 -2.61 -3.66
N LYS A 192 -2.33 -2.04 -3.27
CA LYS A 192 -3.64 -2.62 -3.54
C LYS A 192 -4.65 -1.57 -3.96
N PHE A 193 -5.39 -1.87 -5.01
CA PHE A 193 -6.55 -1.11 -5.48
C PHE A 193 -7.85 -1.85 -5.12
N HIS A 194 -8.87 -1.09 -4.74
CA HIS A 194 -10.18 -1.61 -4.38
C HIS A 194 -11.30 -0.62 -4.73
N GLY A 195 -12.55 -1.09 -4.84
CA GLY A 195 -13.73 -0.25 -5.02
C GLY A 195 -14.11 -0.02 -6.48
N HIS A 196 -14.95 1.01 -6.70
CA HIS A 196 -15.74 1.20 -7.93
C HIS A 196 -14.92 1.19 -9.23
N GLY A 197 -13.72 1.76 -9.22
CA GLY A 197 -12.83 1.86 -10.37
C GLY A 197 -11.99 0.61 -10.67
N TYR A 198 -11.98 -0.36 -9.77
CA TYR A 198 -10.95 -1.41 -9.74
C TYR A 198 -11.50 -2.82 -9.59
N GLY A 199 -12.79 -3.03 -9.87
CA GLY A 199 -13.43 -4.35 -9.74
C GLY A 199 -12.83 -5.46 -10.61
N PHE A 200 -12.17 -5.11 -11.72
CA PHE A 200 -11.47 -6.05 -12.61
C PHE A 200 -9.93 -5.97 -12.49
N PHE A 201 -9.43 -5.25 -11.48
CA PHE A 201 -8.00 -5.03 -11.34
C PHE A 201 -7.36 -6.20 -10.60
N ASP A 202 -6.48 -6.94 -11.27
CA ASP A 202 -5.72 -8.00 -10.63
C ASP A 202 -4.57 -7.41 -9.81
N ASN A 203 -4.73 -7.42 -8.49
CA ASN A 203 -3.74 -6.84 -7.59
C ASN A 203 -2.41 -7.60 -7.58
N ARG A 204 -2.37 -8.84 -8.07
CA ARG A 204 -1.11 -9.59 -8.21
C ARG A 204 -0.19 -8.93 -9.23
N LEU A 205 -0.75 -8.28 -10.26
CA LEU A 205 0.03 -7.46 -11.20
C LEU A 205 0.57 -6.19 -10.55
N CYS A 206 -0.12 -5.61 -9.56
CA CYS A 206 0.42 -4.49 -8.78
C CYS A 206 1.66 -4.90 -8.01
N SER A 207 1.58 -6.04 -7.33
CA SER A 207 2.68 -6.66 -6.61
C SER A 207 3.87 -6.94 -7.51
N LEU A 208 3.62 -7.53 -8.69
CA LEU A 208 4.67 -7.75 -9.68
C LEU A 208 5.31 -6.44 -10.14
N ALA A 209 4.50 -5.42 -10.42
CA ALA A 209 4.99 -4.12 -10.86
C ALA A 209 5.86 -3.42 -9.81
N LEU A 210 5.62 -3.63 -8.50
CA LEU A 210 6.50 -3.12 -7.43
C LEU A 210 7.88 -3.77 -7.51
N VAL A 211 7.93 -5.10 -7.68
CA VAL A 211 9.19 -5.86 -7.80
C VAL A 211 9.93 -5.49 -9.09
N GLU A 212 9.22 -5.40 -10.22
CA GLU A 212 9.79 -4.96 -11.51
C GLU A 212 10.38 -3.54 -11.44
N ALA A 213 9.73 -2.64 -10.69
CA ALA A 213 10.20 -1.27 -10.49
C ALA A 213 11.33 -1.15 -9.45
N GLY A 214 11.73 -2.25 -8.81
CA GLY A 214 12.74 -2.28 -7.77
C GLY A 214 12.33 -1.55 -6.49
N LEU A 215 11.02 -1.43 -6.23
CA LEU A 215 10.48 -0.76 -5.05
C LEU A 215 10.39 -1.66 -3.83
N THR A 216 10.43 -2.98 -4.04
CA THR A 216 10.51 -4.02 -3.02
C THR A 216 11.18 -5.25 -3.60
N GLU A 217 11.81 -6.06 -2.75
CA GLU A 217 12.50 -7.28 -3.18
C GLU A 217 11.53 -8.45 -3.38
N ALA A 218 10.37 -8.43 -2.72
CA ALA A 218 9.42 -9.53 -2.77
C ALA A 218 7.99 -9.03 -2.55
N ALA A 219 7.03 -9.72 -3.16
CA ALA A 219 5.62 -9.54 -2.89
C ALA A 219 4.96 -10.88 -2.59
N MET A 220 3.90 -10.85 -1.79
CA MET A 220 3.20 -12.03 -1.29
C MET A 220 1.70 -11.94 -1.56
N PHE A 221 1.13 -13.05 -2.02
CA PHE A 221 -0.32 -13.22 -2.19
C PHE A 221 -0.73 -14.52 -1.51
N ARG A 222 -1.93 -14.53 -0.93
CA ARG A 222 -2.48 -15.70 -0.23
C ARG A 222 -3.15 -16.69 -1.19
N PRO A 223 -3.51 -17.89 -0.72
CA PRO A 223 -4.22 -18.89 -1.53
C PRO A 223 -5.61 -18.48 -2.03
N ASP A 224 -6.14 -17.36 -1.55
CA ASP A 224 -7.37 -16.74 -2.05
C ASP A 224 -7.11 -15.65 -3.11
N GLY A 225 -5.85 -15.43 -3.48
CA GLY A 225 -5.40 -14.36 -4.38
C GLY A 225 -5.27 -12.99 -3.70
N GLU A 226 -5.52 -12.88 -2.40
CA GLU A 226 -5.40 -11.63 -1.66
C GLU A 226 -3.92 -11.24 -1.53
N VAL A 227 -3.55 -10.09 -2.09
CA VAL A 227 -2.25 -9.46 -1.86
C VAL A 227 -2.15 -9.00 -0.41
N VAL A 228 -1.08 -9.40 0.27
CA VAL A 228 -0.84 -9.12 1.68
C VAL A 228 0.55 -8.54 1.91
N GLN A 229 0.68 -7.75 2.98
CA GLN A 229 1.99 -7.31 3.46
C GLN A 229 2.68 -8.50 4.16
N ALA A 230 3.87 -8.86 3.69
CA ALA A 230 4.53 -10.10 4.07
C ALA A 230 4.88 -10.16 5.57
N ALA A 231 5.38 -9.07 6.15
CA ALA A 231 5.78 -9.04 7.56
C ALA A 231 4.59 -9.25 8.50
N GLU A 232 3.41 -8.71 8.18
CA GLU A 232 2.17 -8.93 8.91
C GLU A 232 1.65 -10.37 8.73
N ALA A 233 1.68 -10.90 7.51
CA ALA A 233 1.17 -12.24 7.20
C ALA A 233 2.00 -13.36 7.85
N LEU A 234 3.31 -13.17 7.92
CA LEU A 234 4.31 -14.12 8.44
C LEU A 234 4.70 -13.86 9.90
N TYR A 235 4.12 -12.84 10.53
CA TYR A 235 4.48 -12.43 11.89
C TYR A 235 4.36 -13.58 12.90
N LYS A 236 5.50 -13.97 13.50
CA LYS A 236 5.63 -15.07 14.47
C LYS A 236 5.11 -16.41 13.97
N LYS A 237 5.24 -16.68 12.68
CA LYS A 237 4.86 -17.98 12.10
C LYS A 237 6.08 -18.71 11.57
N PRO A 238 6.23 -20.01 11.86
CA PRO A 238 7.23 -20.83 11.19
C PRO A 238 6.97 -20.86 9.68
N ILE A 239 8.03 -20.85 8.89
CA ILE A 239 7.95 -20.77 7.42
C ILE A 239 8.58 -22.01 6.80
N LEU A 240 7.83 -22.68 5.95
CA LEU A 240 8.32 -23.73 5.06
C LEU A 240 8.33 -23.19 3.62
N LEU A 241 9.51 -22.99 3.06
CA LEU A 241 9.70 -22.38 1.74
C LEU A 241 10.09 -23.43 0.70
N LEU A 242 9.38 -23.45 -0.43
CA LEU A 242 9.79 -24.17 -1.64
C LEU A 242 10.05 -23.15 -2.75
N ARG A 243 11.28 -23.12 -3.26
CA ARG A 243 11.65 -22.31 -4.43
C ARG A 243 11.43 -23.11 -5.71
N GLY A 244 10.85 -22.49 -6.73
CA GLY A 244 10.61 -23.15 -8.01
C GLY A 244 10.23 -22.19 -9.13
N SER A 245 10.30 -22.66 -10.38
CA SER A 245 9.72 -21.94 -11.52
C SER A 245 8.20 -22.08 -11.56
N PHE A 246 7.68 -23.22 -11.06
CA PHE A 246 6.27 -23.60 -11.09
C PHE A 246 5.63 -23.59 -12.49
N ASP A 247 6.45 -23.92 -13.49
CA ASP A 247 6.08 -23.96 -14.91
C ASP A 247 6.29 -25.35 -15.53
N PRO A 248 5.28 -26.23 -15.49
CA PRO A 248 4.06 -26.13 -14.69
C PRO A 248 4.30 -26.54 -13.22
N VAL A 249 3.30 -26.33 -12.36
CA VAL A 249 3.27 -26.96 -11.03
C VAL A 249 3.14 -28.48 -11.20
N THR A 250 4.08 -29.25 -10.64
CA THR A 250 4.13 -30.72 -10.77
C THR A 250 3.79 -31.44 -9.46
N LYS A 251 3.44 -32.72 -9.56
CA LYS A 251 3.28 -33.60 -8.39
C LYS A 251 4.54 -33.72 -7.55
N LEU A 252 5.71 -33.54 -8.16
CA LEU A 252 6.99 -33.53 -7.45
C LEU A 252 7.04 -32.37 -6.44
N HIS A 253 6.65 -31.15 -6.85
CA HIS A 253 6.59 -30.00 -5.94
C HIS A 253 5.69 -30.28 -4.72
N LEU A 254 4.52 -30.88 -4.96
CA LEU A 254 3.58 -31.22 -3.90
C LEU A 254 4.13 -32.30 -2.95
N GLN A 255 4.77 -33.33 -3.49
CA GLN A 255 5.42 -34.37 -2.69
C GLN A 255 6.59 -33.83 -1.87
N MET A 256 7.38 -32.89 -2.43
CA MET A 256 8.45 -32.23 -1.71
C MET A 256 7.92 -31.42 -0.52
N LEU A 257 6.86 -30.62 -0.72
CA LEU A 257 6.21 -29.87 0.37
C LEU A 257 5.64 -30.82 1.43
N GLU A 258 4.96 -31.89 1.01
CA GLU A 258 4.37 -32.85 1.93
C GLU A 258 5.42 -33.54 2.82
N GLN A 259 6.52 -34.02 2.21
CA GLN A 259 7.61 -34.65 2.95
C GLN A 259 8.34 -33.66 3.85
N ALA A 260 8.62 -32.45 3.34
CA ALA A 260 9.28 -31.41 4.10
C ALA A 260 8.43 -30.96 5.29
N ARG A 261 7.11 -30.84 5.12
CA ARG A 261 6.16 -30.58 6.21
C ARG A 261 6.20 -31.68 7.26
N GLY A 262 6.21 -32.95 6.86
CA GLY A 262 6.30 -34.06 7.82
C GLY A 262 7.52 -33.99 8.72
N VAL A 263 8.68 -33.61 8.17
CA VAL A 263 9.91 -33.41 8.95
C VAL A 263 9.85 -32.11 9.75
N PHE A 264 9.43 -31.00 9.13
CA PHE A 264 9.43 -29.68 9.74
C PHE A 264 8.48 -29.60 10.93
N SER A 265 7.28 -30.16 10.82
CA SER A 265 6.30 -30.22 11.91
C SER A 265 6.82 -30.95 13.15
N SER A 266 7.75 -31.90 13.00
CA SER A 266 8.37 -32.57 14.16
C SER A 266 9.36 -31.70 14.93
N ALA A 267 9.82 -30.60 14.32
CA ALA A 267 10.73 -29.63 14.91
C ALA A 267 10.03 -28.38 15.45
N LEU A 268 8.71 -28.24 15.24
CA LEU A 268 7.92 -27.10 15.71
C LEU A 268 7.50 -27.28 17.17
N GLU A 269 7.22 -26.18 17.85
CA GLU A 269 6.65 -26.23 19.19
C GLU A 269 5.20 -26.76 19.16
N PRO A 270 4.71 -27.42 20.24
CA PRO A 270 3.34 -27.90 20.29
C PRO A 270 2.31 -26.78 20.06
N GLY A 271 1.50 -26.91 19.02
CA GLY A 271 0.45 -25.95 18.65
C GLY A 271 0.89 -24.91 17.60
N GLU A 272 2.15 -24.93 17.17
CA GLU A 272 2.58 -24.15 16.00
C GLU A 272 2.21 -24.82 14.68
N GLU A 273 1.83 -24.02 13.69
CA GLU A 273 1.59 -24.46 12.33
C GLU A 273 2.44 -23.64 11.37
N ALA A 274 3.19 -24.31 10.49
CA ALA A 274 4.01 -23.66 9.50
C ALA A 274 3.17 -23.10 8.35
N ILE A 275 3.55 -21.92 7.85
CA ILE A 275 3.07 -21.42 6.57
C ILE A 275 3.94 -22.02 5.46
N GLU A 276 3.30 -22.67 4.49
CA GLU A 276 3.94 -23.09 3.25
C GLU A 276 3.95 -21.93 2.25
N LEU A 277 5.14 -21.63 1.70
CA LEU A 277 5.36 -20.59 0.70
C LEU A 277 6.01 -21.19 -0.56
N CYS A 278 5.45 -20.88 -1.72
CA CYS A 278 6.01 -21.19 -3.03
C CYS A 278 6.66 -19.93 -3.61
N GLU A 279 8.00 -19.86 -3.61
CA GLU A 279 8.73 -18.67 -4.06
C GLU A 279 9.17 -18.79 -5.52
N MET A 280 8.81 -17.76 -6.30
CA MET A 280 9.19 -17.56 -7.68
C MET A 280 10.10 -16.35 -7.84
N THR A 281 11.31 -16.57 -8.35
CA THR A 281 12.20 -15.47 -8.71
C THR A 281 11.76 -14.79 -10.00
N MET A 282 12.03 -13.49 -10.13
CA MET A 282 11.79 -12.74 -11.37
C MET A 282 12.49 -13.35 -12.58
N SER A 283 13.68 -13.92 -12.38
CA SER A 283 14.43 -14.61 -13.44
C SER A 283 13.65 -15.77 -14.07
N ASN A 284 12.76 -16.43 -13.30
CA ASN A 284 11.90 -17.49 -13.80
C ASN A 284 10.73 -16.97 -14.65
N LEU A 285 10.45 -15.66 -14.62
CA LEU A 285 9.32 -15.01 -15.32
C LEU A 285 9.77 -14.24 -16.57
N LEU A 286 11.07 -14.18 -16.86
CA LEU A 286 11.61 -13.48 -18.03
C LEU A 286 11.41 -14.30 -19.31
N ARG A 287 10.77 -13.70 -20.32
CA ARG A 287 10.83 -14.15 -21.72
C ARG A 287 11.71 -13.17 -22.51
N GLY A 288 12.99 -13.50 -22.63
CA GLY A 288 14.00 -12.59 -23.17
C GLY A 288 14.37 -11.52 -22.14
N SER A 289 14.08 -10.25 -22.42
CA SER A 289 14.36 -9.12 -21.52
C SER A 289 13.11 -8.54 -20.84
N ALA A 290 11.92 -9.10 -21.08
CA ALA A 290 10.66 -8.63 -20.52
C ALA A 290 10.00 -9.74 -19.70
N VAL A 291 9.30 -9.34 -18.64
CA VAL A 291 8.49 -10.25 -17.82
C VAL A 291 7.21 -10.56 -18.57
N ASP A 292 6.82 -11.84 -18.59
CA ASP A 292 5.55 -12.25 -19.15
C ASP A 292 4.46 -12.21 -18.07
N HIS A 293 3.62 -11.18 -18.12
CA HIS A 293 2.54 -10.98 -17.15
C HIS A 293 1.45 -12.06 -17.24
N VAL A 294 1.20 -12.65 -18.41
CA VAL A 294 0.21 -13.71 -18.58
C VAL A 294 0.73 -14.99 -17.93
N ASP A 295 1.98 -15.33 -18.23
CA ASP A 295 2.66 -16.49 -17.66
C ASP A 295 2.75 -16.42 -16.13
N PHE A 296 3.02 -15.24 -15.58
CA PHE A 296 2.97 -15.01 -14.13
C PHE A 296 1.59 -15.30 -13.54
N ILE A 297 0.53 -14.76 -14.14
CA ILE A 297 -0.84 -14.96 -13.65
C ILE A 297 -1.27 -16.42 -13.76
N ASP A 298 -0.94 -17.11 -14.85
CA ASP A 298 -1.24 -18.53 -15.02
C ASP A 298 -0.58 -19.39 -13.92
N ARG A 299 0.67 -19.06 -13.54
CA ARG A 299 1.37 -19.72 -12.43
C ARG A 299 0.74 -19.40 -11.07
N CYS A 300 0.37 -18.15 -10.83
CA CYS A 300 -0.37 -17.75 -9.64
C CYS A 300 -1.70 -18.51 -9.53
N ASP A 301 -2.48 -18.59 -10.61
CA ASP A 301 -3.76 -19.30 -10.65
C ASP A 301 -3.57 -20.80 -10.40
N ALA A 302 -2.51 -21.41 -10.95
CA ALA A 302 -2.19 -22.81 -10.69
C ALA A 302 -1.85 -23.09 -9.23
N LEU A 303 -1.03 -22.25 -8.59
CA LEU A 303 -0.70 -22.34 -7.16
C LEU A 303 -1.94 -22.11 -6.30
N GLN A 304 -2.76 -21.12 -6.65
CA GLN A 304 -3.99 -20.77 -5.95
C GLN A 304 -5.00 -21.92 -5.99
N ALA A 305 -5.19 -22.56 -7.14
CA ALA A 305 -6.07 -23.73 -7.30
C ALA A 305 -5.64 -24.92 -6.44
N LEU A 306 -4.36 -24.97 -6.04
CA LEU A 306 -3.79 -25.98 -5.15
C LEU A 306 -3.76 -25.53 -3.68
N GLY A 307 -4.33 -24.37 -3.36
CA GLY A 307 -4.35 -23.80 -2.02
C GLY A 307 -2.98 -23.33 -1.53
N LYS A 308 -2.08 -22.95 -2.45
CA LYS A 308 -0.71 -22.50 -2.13
C LYS A 308 -0.58 -20.98 -2.16
N THR A 309 0.35 -20.50 -1.34
CA THR A 309 0.78 -19.09 -1.24
C THR A 309 2.01 -18.92 -2.11
#